data_AF-A0A8J2LEB0-F1
#
_entry.id   AF-A0A8J2LEB0-F1
#
_cell.length_a   1.000
_cell.length_b   1.000
_cell.length_c   1.000
_cell.angle_alpha   90.00
_cell.angle_beta   90.00
_cell.angle_gamma   90.00
#
_symmetry.space_group_name_H-M   'P 1'
#
loop_
_entity.id
_entity.type
_entity.pdbx_description
1 polymer ?
#
loop_
_entity_poly.entity_id
_entity_poly.type
_entity_poly.pdbx_seq_one_letter_code
_entity_poly.pdbx_strand_id
1 'polypeptide(L)' 'MLISDSKVRWNSSYNMFKRLIELRKPFEAIQRSERILSKYSLSESEWQFVRSVVNFLE' A
#
# COMPACT_ATOMS: atom_id res chain seq x y z
N MET A 1 11.05 -15.63 -15.74
CA MET A 1 11.73 -14.74 -14.76
C MET A 1 11.90 -13.40 -15.48
N LEU A 2 10.93 -12.49 -15.31
CA LEU A 2 11.04 -11.15 -15.89
C LEU A 2 12.11 -10.40 -15.10
N ILE A 3 13.19 -10.01 -15.77
CA ILE A 3 14.24 -9.19 -15.18
C ILE A 3 13.59 -7.83 -14.90
N SER A 4 13.50 -7.43 -13.63
CA SER A 4 13.00 -6.11 -13.26
C SER A 4 13.96 -5.05 -13.81
N ASP A 5 13.58 -4.42 -14.92
CA ASP A 5 14.39 -3.42 -15.64
C ASP A 5 14.64 -2.13 -14.84
N SER A 6 14.04 -1.97 -13.66
CA SER A 6 14.08 -0.70 -12.93
C SER A 6 15.02 -0.69 -11.74
N LYS A 7 16.23 -0.17 -11.95
CA LYS A 7 17.11 0.28 -10.87
C LYS A 7 16.47 1.43 -10.08
N VAL A 8 15.69 1.09 -9.05
CA VAL A 8 15.25 1.91 -7.89
C VAL A 8 14.44 3.20 -8.17
N ARG A 9 14.67 3.96 -9.26
CA ARG A 9 13.93 5.19 -9.61
C ARG A 9 12.51 4.92 -10.14
N TRP A 10 12.24 3.77 -10.74
CA TRP A 10 10.94 3.46 -11.35
C TRP A 10 10.10 2.46 -10.56
N ASN A 11 10.60 1.97 -9.42
CA ASN A 11 9.87 1.07 -8.52
C ASN A 11 9.27 1.79 -7.30
N SER A 12 9.23 3.12 -7.33
CA SER A 12 8.68 3.96 -6.26
C SER A 12 7.21 3.65 -5.99
N SER A 13 6.41 3.44 -7.03
CA SER A 13 5.00 3.06 -6.91
C SER A 13 4.83 1.68 -6.28
N TYR A 14 5.58 0.66 -6.75
CA TYR A 14 5.57 -0.67 -6.14
C TYR A 14 5.95 -0.61 -4.66
N ASN A 15 7.07 0.04 -4.33
CA ASN A 15 7.54 0.20 -2.96
C ASN A 15 6.53 0.96 -2.08
N MET A 16 5.89 2.00 -2.62
CA MET A 16 4.84 2.75 -1.93
C MET A 16 3.64 1.85 -1.60
N PHE A 17 3.11 1.10 -2.56
CA PHE A 17 1.97 0.22 -2.33
C PHE A 17 2.30 -0.93 -1.39
N LYS A 18 3.50 -1.50 -1.51
CA LYS A 18 4.00 -2.51 -0.58
C LYS A 18 4.08 -1.96 0.85
N ARG A 19 4.67 -0.78 1.01
CA ARG A 19 4.76 -0.07 2.30
C ARG A 19 3.39 0.26 2.87
N LEU A 20 2.44 0.68 2.03
CA LEU A 20 1.05 0.96 2.44
C LEU A 20 0.40 -0.29 3.06
N ILE A 21 0.57 -1.47 2.44
CA ILE A 21 0.06 -2.74 2.97
C ILE A 21 0.72 -3.09 4.31
N GLU A 22 2.05 -2.95 4.42
CA GLU A 22 2.80 -3.20 5.66
C GLU A 22 2.32 -2.30 6.82
N LEU A 23 2.02 -1.04 6.51
CA LEU A 23 1.62 -0.02 7.50
C LEU A 23 0.12 -0.04 7.85
N ARG A 24 -0.69 -0.91 7.24
CA ARG A 24 -2.13 -0.98 7.50
C ARG A 24 -2.48 -1.10 8.99
N LYS A 25 -1.92 -2.09 9.68
CA LYS A 25 -2.21 -2.34 11.11
C LYS A 25 -1.78 -1.17 12.02
N PRO A 26 -0.55 -0.63 11.89
CA PRO A 26 -0.16 0.59 12.60
C PRO A 26 -1.09 1.77 12.32
N PHE A 27 -1.47 1.99 11.07
CA PHE A 27 -2.35 3.09 10.68
C PHE A 27 -3.75 2.96 11.29
N GLU A 28 -4.34 1.75 11.23
CA GLU A 28 -5.63 1.46 11.88
C GLU A 28 -5.59 1.71 13.40
N ALA A 29 -4.45 1.46 14.05
CA ALA A 29 -4.28 1.76 15.48
C ALA A 29 -4.26 3.28 15.75
N ILE A 30 -3.53 4.06 14.94
CA ILE A 30 -3.47 5.53 15.07
C ILE A 30 -4.83 6.15 14.75
N GLN A 31 -5.56 5.62 13.77
CA GLN A 31 -6.90 6.08 13.41
C GLN A 31 -7.90 5.96 14.58
N ARG A 32 -7.73 4.98 15.47
CA ARG A 32 -8.57 4.85 16.68
C ARG A 32 -8.34 5.99 17.66
N SER A 33 -7.12 6.52 17.76
CA SER A 33 -6.79 7.67 18.60
C SER A 33 -7.09 9.01 17.92
N GLU A 34 -6.96 9.10 16.59
CA GLU A 34 -7.16 10.33 15.84
C GLU A 34 -8.30 10.19 14.82
N ARG A 35 -9.51 10.59 15.25
CA ARG A 35 -10.72 10.47 14.40
C ARG A 35 -10.62 11.21 13.07
N ILE A 36 -9.82 12.27 12.98
CA ILE A 36 -9.61 13.03 11.73
C ILE A 36 -8.97 12.17 10.62
N LEU A 37 -8.26 11.10 10.98
CA LEU A 37 -7.61 10.21 10.03
C LEU A 37 -8.58 9.24 9.36
N SER A 38 -9.82 9.12 9.84
CA SER A 38 -10.82 8.21 9.25
C SER A 38 -11.15 8.54 7.80
N LYS A 39 -10.96 9.79 7.37
CA LYS A 39 -11.15 10.19 5.96
C LYS A 39 -10.09 9.60 5.01
N TYR A 40 -8.99 9.08 5.55
CA TYR A 40 -7.92 8.43 4.79
C TYR A 40 -7.98 6.90 4.87
N SER A 41 -9.02 6.34 5.50
CA SER A 41 -9.18 4.88 5.56
C SER A 41 -9.69 4.35 4.23
N LEU A 42 -9.08 3.27 3.76
CA LEU A 42 -9.57 2.49 2.63
C LEU A 42 -10.57 1.43 3.12
N SER A 43 -11.59 1.19 2.30
CA SER A 43 -12.46 0.01 2.41
C SER A 43 -11.69 -1.28 2.15
N GLU A 44 -12.25 -2.42 2.55
CA GLU A 44 -11.60 -3.71 2.31
C GLU A 44 -11.45 -4.00 0.80
N SER A 45 -12.44 -3.64 -0.02
CA SER A 45 -12.33 -3.78 -1.48
C SER A 45 -11.19 -2.97 -2.09
N GLU A 46 -10.95 -1.75 -1.58
CA GLU A 46 -9.82 -0.92 -2.03
C GLU A 46 -8.49 -1.52 -1.57
N TRP A 47 -8.42 -2.10 -0.36
CA TRP A 47 -7.25 -2.86 0.08
C TRP A 47 -6.96 -4.07 -0.81
N GLN A 48 -7.99 -4.81 -1.22
CA GLN A 48 -7.82 -5.93 -2.16
C GLN A 48 -7.33 -5.46 -3.52
N PHE A 49 -7.83 -4.32 -4.02
CA PHE A 49 -7.32 -3.71 -5.24
C PHE A 49 -5.83 -3.35 -5.12
N VAL A 50 -5.41 -2.71 -4.03
CA VAL A 50 -3.99 -2.39 -3.80
C VAL A 50 -3.12 -3.65 -3.78
N ARG A 51 -3.58 -4.75 -3.17
CA ARG A 51 -2.86 -6.04 -3.20
C ARG A 51 -2.71 -6.57 -4.62
N SER A 52 -3.77 -6.49 -5.43
CA SER A 52 -3.72 -6.90 -6.84
C SER A 52 -2.71 -6.06 -7.64
N VAL A 53 -2.64 -4.75 -7.39
CA VAL A 53 -1.64 -3.87 -8.03
C VAL A 53 -0.23 -4.26 -7.63
N VAL A 54 0.04 -4.54 -6.35
CA VAL A 54 1.38 -4.99 -5.91
C VAL A 54 1.74 -6.32 -6.59
N ASN A 55 0.83 -7.30 -6.60
CA ASN A 55 1.07 -8.60 -7.22
C ASN A 55 1.31 -8.50 -8.75
N PHE A 56 0.69 -7.53 -9.41
CA PHE A 56 0.92 -7.28 -10.84
C PHE A 56 2.29 -6.66 -11.12
N LEU A 57 2.83 -5.91 -10.16
CA LEU A 57 4.13 -5.22 -10.27
C LEU A 57 5.32 -6.08 -9.80
N GLU A 58 5.08 -7.25 -9.20
CA GLU A 58 6.10 -8.26 -8.84
C GLU A 58 6.53 -9.12 -10.04
#